data_AF-A0A7Y2HYZ4-F1
#
_entry.id   AF-A0A7Y2HYZ4-F1
#
_cell.length_a   1.000
_cell.length_b   1.000
_cell.length_c   1.000
_cell.angle_alpha   90.00
_cell.angle_beta   90.00
_cell.angle_gamma   90.00
#
_symmetry.space_group_name_H-M   'P 1'
#
loop_
_entity.id
_entity.type
_entity.pdbx_description
1 polymer ?
#
loop_
_entity_poly.entity_id
_entity_poly.type
_entity_poly.pdbx_seq_one_letter_code
_entity_poly.pdbx_strand_id
1 'polypeptide(L)'
;MSGHESGRGWGRAASVMAATLIVSIVTAGGGGFEDCNDNGVPDDVDIARGTSADCNGNGIPDECDIADGTSLDCNRNGVPDACDVAAGTSADCNGNEIPDECETLDDCNGNGIPDECDIASGFSEDCNGDEVPDECEPDCNDNGIPDDCDLDSGFSNDCNGNGIPDECDIALGFSTDCNRNGVPDQCELAGGGMDCNGNGILDECDIAAGRSADCDGNGRPDECEFVDCNDNGIFDRCDILAGTSEDCNDNETPDECEVLFFEIASPPLMPIGAGSPQTFVLADAARAGGDVDITIVVQGDFGAVVEWLDVFIGDEPVATFFQTDGADCPDRPNSATLTLTNVVFNAFLDAGGGGLEITMVASAAVDPDPELCSSSVVVGLAYQASTDGDLNGNGVPDDCECLTDLDGSGDTGFLDLITILSEWGSCEPGRACLGDLDLSGDVGFLDLLAILSRWGPCT
;
A
#
# COMPACT_ATOMS: atom_id res chain seq x y z
N MET A 1 -49.50 -15.33 90.28
CA MET A 1 -50.78 -15.53 91.00
C MET A 1 -51.40 -16.79 90.37
N SER A 2 -50.95 -18.00 90.71
CA SER A 2 -51.39 -18.84 91.86
C SER A 2 -52.89 -18.80 92.10
N GLY A 3 -53.55 -19.95 91.94
CA GLY A 3 -54.94 -20.19 92.36
C GLY A 3 -55.47 -21.51 91.74
N HIS A 4 -55.04 -22.67 92.24
CA HIS A 4 -55.74 -23.51 93.23
C HIS A 4 -57.10 -24.09 92.79
N GLU A 5 -57.03 -25.40 92.49
CA GLU A 5 -57.82 -26.51 93.05
C GLU A 5 -59.35 -26.53 93.13
N SER A 6 -59.81 -27.78 92.91
CA SER A 6 -60.94 -28.47 93.54
C SER A 6 -62.33 -28.24 92.94
N GLY A 7 -63.20 -29.23 92.76
CA GLY A 7 -63.15 -30.65 93.09
C GLY A 7 -64.57 -31.21 93.16
N ARG A 8 -64.69 -32.49 92.76
CA ARG A 8 -65.68 -33.52 93.17
C ARG A 8 -67.18 -33.30 92.91
N GLY A 9 -67.83 -34.38 92.48
CA GLY A 9 -69.25 -34.61 92.79
C GLY A 9 -69.96 -35.60 91.89
N TRP A 10 -69.79 -36.90 92.15
CA TRP A 10 -70.52 -37.99 91.50
C TRP A 10 -71.99 -38.07 91.96
N GLY A 11 -72.89 -38.33 91.01
CA GLY A 11 -74.24 -38.85 91.26
C GLY A 11 -74.48 -40.10 90.41
N ARG A 12 -74.63 -41.25 91.06
CA ARG A 12 -75.00 -42.56 90.49
C ARG A 12 -76.50 -42.81 90.68
N ALA A 13 -77.18 -43.32 89.65
CA ALA A 13 -78.30 -44.29 89.67
C ALA A 13 -78.99 -44.25 88.28
N ALA A 14 -79.49 -45.31 87.65
CA ALA A 14 -79.41 -46.76 87.78
C ALA A 14 -80.07 -47.34 86.50
N SER A 15 -79.56 -48.49 86.02
CA SER A 15 -80.22 -49.55 85.24
C SER A 15 -81.28 -49.23 84.16
N VAL A 16 -80.99 -49.63 82.91
CA VAL A 16 -81.83 -50.54 82.07
C VAL A 16 -80.92 -51.35 81.11
N MET A 17 -81.34 -52.58 80.81
CA MET A 17 -80.67 -53.67 80.09
C MET A 17 -80.34 -53.45 78.59
N ALA A 18 -79.24 -54.12 78.19
CA ALA A 18 -79.00 -54.92 76.97
C ALA A 18 -79.53 -54.46 75.60
N ALA A 19 -78.61 -54.16 74.67
CA ALA A 19 -78.48 -54.82 73.36
C ALA A 19 -77.28 -54.22 72.60
N THR A 20 -76.55 -55.09 71.90
CA THR A 20 -75.34 -54.83 71.12
C THR A 20 -75.59 -53.83 69.98
N LEU A 21 -74.78 -52.77 69.91
CA LEU A 21 -74.56 -51.99 68.70
C LEU A 21 -73.19 -51.27 68.79
N ILE A 22 -72.49 -51.30 67.66
CA ILE A 22 -71.17 -50.75 67.36
C ILE A 22 -70.98 -49.34 67.94
N VAL A 23 -69.92 -49.14 68.73
CA VAL A 23 -69.43 -47.81 69.09
C VAL A 23 -68.22 -47.52 68.22
N SER A 24 -68.41 -46.64 67.24
CA SER A 24 -67.33 -45.84 66.67
C SER A 24 -66.64 -45.09 67.81
N ILE A 25 -65.39 -45.44 68.08
CA ILE A 25 -64.50 -44.61 68.88
C ILE A 25 -63.90 -43.60 67.90
N VAL A 26 -64.44 -42.38 67.94
CA VAL A 26 -63.68 -41.18 67.61
C VAL A 26 -62.93 -40.81 68.88
N THR A 27 -61.60 -40.93 68.85
CA THR A 27 -60.69 -40.22 69.75
C THR A 27 -59.78 -39.38 68.89
N ALA A 28 -59.88 -38.06 69.02
CA ALA A 28 -58.97 -37.10 68.42
C ALA A 28 -57.72 -36.95 69.30
N GLY A 29 -56.53 -37.09 68.69
CA GLY A 29 -55.26 -36.61 69.25
C GLY A 29 -54.02 -37.48 68.99
N GLY A 30 -53.46 -37.41 67.77
CA GLY A 30 -52.03 -37.62 67.46
C GLY A 30 -51.59 -39.04 67.07
N GLY A 31 -51.19 -39.22 65.81
CA GLY A 31 -50.59 -40.46 65.27
C GLY A 31 -51.57 -41.28 64.45
N GLY A 32 -51.96 -40.79 63.27
CA GLY A 32 -52.36 -41.71 62.21
C GLY A 32 -51.15 -42.58 61.90
N PHE A 33 -51.34 -43.89 61.78
CA PHE A 33 -50.33 -44.71 61.13
C PHE A 33 -50.30 -44.24 59.68
N GLU A 34 -49.30 -43.42 59.35
CA GLU A 34 -48.98 -43.04 57.98
C GLU A 34 -48.62 -44.35 57.24
N ASP A 35 -49.29 -44.60 56.13
CA ASP A 35 -49.16 -45.78 55.26
C ASP A 35 -49.28 -45.22 53.84
N CYS A 36 -48.18 -44.63 53.37
CA CYS A 36 -48.18 -43.81 52.16
C CYS A 36 -48.27 -44.66 50.88
N ASN A 37 -47.83 -45.92 50.93
CA ASN A 37 -47.88 -46.87 49.82
C ASN A 37 -49.17 -47.72 49.82
N ASP A 38 -50.10 -47.46 50.74
CA ASP A 38 -51.41 -48.11 50.90
C ASP A 38 -51.34 -49.66 50.97
N ASN A 39 -50.24 -50.22 51.49
CA ASN A 39 -50.01 -51.67 51.49
C ASN A 39 -50.65 -52.36 52.72
N GLY A 40 -51.16 -51.58 53.69
CA GLY A 40 -51.76 -52.05 54.93
C GLY A 40 -50.78 -52.26 56.08
N VAL A 41 -49.52 -51.84 55.92
CA VAL A 41 -48.46 -51.80 56.93
C VAL A 41 -48.06 -50.33 57.11
N PRO A 42 -47.98 -49.82 58.35
CA PRO A 42 -47.53 -48.45 58.58
C PRO A 42 -46.07 -48.22 58.13
N ASP A 43 -45.78 -47.02 57.66
CA ASP A 43 -44.47 -46.57 57.15
C ASP A 43 -43.32 -46.89 58.13
N ASP A 44 -43.50 -46.60 59.42
CA ASP A 44 -42.52 -46.88 60.47
C ASP A 44 -42.20 -48.37 60.63
N VAL A 45 -43.19 -49.23 60.35
CA VAL A 45 -43.05 -50.68 60.37
C VAL A 45 -42.43 -51.20 59.07
N ASP A 46 -42.71 -50.58 57.93
CA ASP A 46 -42.13 -50.95 56.64
C ASP A 46 -40.61 -50.68 56.62
N ILE A 47 -40.21 -49.50 57.08
CA ILE A 47 -38.80 -49.12 57.20
C ILE A 47 -38.09 -50.02 58.22
N ALA A 48 -38.69 -50.24 59.40
CA ALA A 48 -38.07 -51.06 60.45
C ALA A 48 -37.91 -52.55 60.06
N ARG A 49 -38.73 -53.06 59.13
CA ARG A 49 -38.63 -54.42 58.59
C ARG A 49 -37.76 -54.51 57.34
N GLY A 50 -37.36 -53.38 56.77
CA GLY A 50 -36.65 -53.30 55.50
C GLY A 50 -37.51 -53.74 54.32
N THR A 51 -38.84 -53.63 54.43
CA THR A 51 -39.77 -53.87 53.31
C THR A 51 -39.89 -52.64 52.40
N SER A 52 -39.63 -51.45 52.94
CA SER A 52 -39.36 -50.23 52.18
C SER A 52 -38.06 -49.59 52.65
N ALA A 53 -37.35 -48.91 51.74
CA ALA A 53 -36.15 -48.15 52.06
C ALA A 53 -36.52 -46.72 52.52
N ASP A 54 -35.68 -46.13 53.37
CA ASP A 54 -35.75 -44.73 53.83
C ASP A 54 -34.30 -44.26 53.94
N CYS A 55 -33.78 -43.82 52.80
CA CYS A 55 -32.36 -43.52 52.67
C CYS A 55 -31.98 -42.15 53.28
N ASN A 56 -32.92 -41.19 53.32
CA ASN A 56 -32.72 -39.87 53.90
C ASN A 56 -33.03 -39.82 55.42
N GLY A 57 -33.66 -40.86 55.96
CA GLY A 57 -33.96 -41.03 57.39
C GLY A 57 -35.07 -40.11 57.90
N ASN A 58 -35.94 -39.60 57.03
CA ASN A 58 -37.02 -38.68 57.41
C ASN A 58 -38.24 -39.42 58.00
N GLY A 59 -38.27 -40.75 57.93
CA GLY A 59 -39.36 -41.59 58.42
C GLY A 59 -40.48 -41.84 57.41
N ILE A 60 -40.31 -41.45 56.15
CA ILE A 60 -41.19 -41.69 55.01
C ILE A 60 -40.43 -42.63 54.04
N PRO A 61 -41.07 -43.72 53.56
CA PRO A 61 -40.48 -44.58 52.54
C PRO A 61 -40.05 -43.84 51.26
N ASP A 62 -38.92 -44.22 50.70
CA ASP A 62 -38.34 -43.66 49.47
C ASP A 62 -39.35 -43.62 48.30
N GLU A 63 -40.11 -44.70 48.12
CA GLU A 63 -41.15 -44.81 47.08
C GLU A 63 -42.28 -43.77 47.24
N CYS A 64 -42.52 -43.33 48.46
CA CYS A 64 -43.50 -42.29 48.77
C CYS A 64 -42.90 -40.89 48.64
N ASP A 65 -41.64 -40.72 49.06
CA ASP A 65 -40.92 -39.46 48.84
C ASP A 65 -40.82 -39.12 47.33
N ILE A 66 -40.59 -40.13 46.48
CA ILE A 66 -40.60 -39.97 45.02
C ILE A 66 -42.01 -39.67 44.50
N ALA A 67 -43.02 -40.40 44.97
CA ALA A 67 -44.41 -40.22 44.53
C ALA A 67 -44.99 -38.84 44.90
N ASP A 68 -44.61 -38.31 46.05
CA ASP A 68 -45.01 -36.99 46.55
C ASP A 68 -44.12 -35.85 45.99
N GLY A 69 -43.04 -36.18 45.28
CA GLY A 69 -42.10 -35.23 44.69
C GLY A 69 -41.23 -34.50 45.71
N THR A 70 -41.07 -35.04 46.91
CA THR A 70 -40.11 -34.58 47.92
C THR A 70 -38.70 -35.08 47.64
N SER A 71 -38.58 -36.15 46.86
CA SER A 71 -37.34 -36.69 46.29
C SER A 71 -37.44 -36.80 44.77
N LEU A 72 -36.34 -36.55 44.07
CA LEU A 72 -36.21 -36.76 42.62
C LEU A 72 -35.73 -38.20 42.35
N ASP A 73 -36.21 -38.80 41.26
CA ASP A 73 -35.79 -40.12 40.73
C ASP A 73 -35.81 -40.01 39.21
N CYS A 74 -34.71 -39.50 38.66
CA CYS A 74 -34.60 -39.16 37.26
C CYS A 74 -34.43 -40.40 36.37
N ASN A 75 -33.67 -41.40 36.82
CA ASN A 75 -33.43 -42.66 36.11
C ASN A 75 -34.60 -43.68 36.27
N ARG A 76 -35.54 -43.39 37.19
CA ARG A 76 -36.76 -44.15 37.48
C ARG A 76 -36.51 -45.55 37.98
N ASN A 77 -35.46 -45.74 38.77
CA ASN A 77 -35.11 -47.03 39.33
C ASN A 77 -35.81 -47.31 40.68
N GLY A 78 -36.51 -46.32 41.25
CA GLY A 78 -37.21 -46.41 42.53
C GLY A 78 -36.37 -46.06 43.75
N VAL A 79 -35.16 -45.53 43.56
CA VAL A 79 -34.26 -44.98 44.58
C VAL A 79 -34.13 -43.47 44.33
N PRO A 80 -34.21 -42.62 45.37
CA PRO A 80 -33.99 -41.19 45.21
C PRO A 80 -32.59 -40.87 44.66
N ASP A 81 -32.49 -39.86 43.81
CA ASP A 81 -31.26 -39.36 43.18
C ASP A 81 -30.11 -39.19 44.19
N ALA A 82 -30.36 -38.46 45.29
CA ALA A 82 -29.39 -38.24 46.36
C ALA A 82 -28.88 -39.55 47.01
N CYS A 83 -29.70 -40.59 46.98
CA CYS A 83 -29.39 -41.91 47.53
C CYS A 83 -28.65 -42.79 46.53
N ASP A 84 -28.94 -42.63 45.24
CA ASP A 84 -28.13 -43.23 44.17
C ASP A 84 -26.70 -42.68 44.18
N VAL A 85 -26.55 -41.36 44.33
CA VAL A 85 -25.25 -40.70 44.50
C VAL A 85 -24.54 -41.19 45.77
N ALA A 86 -25.22 -41.18 46.92
CA ALA A 86 -24.63 -41.61 48.19
C ALA A 86 -24.23 -43.10 48.20
N ALA A 87 -24.94 -43.95 47.47
CA ALA A 87 -24.62 -45.36 47.30
C ALA A 87 -23.54 -45.62 46.24
N GLY A 88 -23.20 -44.61 45.44
CA GLY A 88 -22.29 -44.72 44.28
C GLY A 88 -22.87 -45.57 43.16
N THR A 89 -24.20 -45.67 43.07
CA THR A 89 -24.92 -46.33 41.97
C THR A 89 -25.11 -45.41 40.77
N SER A 90 -25.15 -44.09 41.00
CA SER A 90 -25.00 -43.05 39.99
C SER A 90 -23.80 -42.15 40.27
N ALA A 91 -23.16 -41.66 39.22
CA ALA A 91 -22.04 -40.71 39.33
C ALA A 91 -22.58 -39.30 39.59
N ASP A 92 -21.81 -38.51 40.34
CA ASP A 92 -22.03 -37.09 40.65
C ASP A 92 -20.64 -36.48 40.74
N CYS A 93 -20.13 -36.00 39.60
CA CYS A 93 -18.75 -35.56 39.52
C CYS A 93 -18.54 -34.17 40.16
N ASN A 94 -19.57 -33.32 40.12
CA ASN A 94 -19.54 -31.93 40.60
C ASN A 94 -19.97 -31.79 42.07
N GLY A 95 -20.54 -32.84 42.65
CA GLY A 95 -20.96 -32.93 44.05
C GLY A 95 -22.23 -32.15 44.36
N ASN A 96 -23.10 -31.92 43.39
CA ASN A 96 -24.33 -31.13 43.53
C ASN A 96 -25.54 -31.95 44.02
N GLU A 97 -25.35 -33.26 44.27
CA GLU A 97 -26.36 -34.24 44.69
C GLU A 97 -27.40 -34.60 43.60
N ILE A 98 -27.16 -34.20 42.35
CA ILE A 98 -27.90 -34.61 41.16
C ILE A 98 -27.01 -35.60 40.39
N PRO A 99 -27.51 -36.80 40.05
CA PRO A 99 -26.78 -37.73 39.19
C PRO A 99 -26.39 -37.12 37.83
N ASP A 100 -25.16 -37.35 37.39
CA ASP A 100 -24.62 -36.89 36.09
C ASP A 100 -25.57 -37.24 34.93
N GLU A 101 -26.16 -38.44 34.93
CA GLU A 101 -27.10 -38.93 33.91
C GLU A 101 -28.42 -38.12 33.82
N CYS A 102 -28.63 -37.24 34.79
CA CYS A 102 -29.81 -36.39 34.95
C CYS A 102 -29.49 -34.91 34.75
N GLU A 103 -28.21 -34.59 34.58
CA GLU A 103 -27.69 -33.30 34.18
C GLU A 103 -27.62 -33.27 32.65
N THR A 104 -28.66 -32.72 32.01
CA THR A 104 -28.79 -32.74 30.54
C THR A 104 -28.40 -31.42 29.87
N LEU A 105 -27.75 -30.51 30.58
CA LEU A 105 -27.63 -29.12 30.10
C LEU A 105 -26.35 -28.86 29.29
N ASP A 106 -25.25 -29.56 29.60
CA ASP A 106 -23.94 -29.33 29.00
C ASP A 106 -23.23 -30.68 28.74
N ASP A 107 -23.74 -31.46 27.77
CA ASP A 107 -23.10 -32.68 27.20
C ASP A 107 -23.04 -32.46 25.68
N CYS A 108 -22.00 -31.76 25.25
CA CYS A 108 -21.90 -31.25 23.89
C CYS A 108 -21.51 -32.33 22.88
N ASN A 109 -20.75 -33.35 23.31
CA ASN A 109 -20.34 -34.49 22.48
C ASN A 109 -21.36 -35.64 22.47
N GLY A 110 -22.37 -35.59 23.36
CA GLY A 110 -23.49 -36.51 23.44
C GLY A 110 -23.10 -37.90 23.96
N ASN A 111 -22.04 -37.99 24.76
CA ASN A 111 -21.55 -39.27 25.28
C ASN A 111 -22.24 -39.71 26.59
N GLY A 112 -23.08 -38.84 27.17
CA GLY A 112 -23.83 -39.08 28.40
C GLY A 112 -23.05 -38.77 29.68
N ILE A 113 -21.93 -38.06 29.58
CA ILE A 113 -21.12 -37.52 30.68
C ILE A 113 -21.18 -35.99 30.53
N PRO A 114 -21.53 -35.23 31.59
CA PRO A 114 -21.46 -33.78 31.54
C PRO A 114 -20.05 -33.28 31.20
N ASP A 115 -19.98 -32.20 30.44
CA ASP A 115 -18.76 -31.59 29.90
C ASP A 115 -17.67 -31.39 30.98
N GLU A 116 -18.05 -30.82 32.13
CA GLU A 116 -17.15 -30.63 33.28
C GLU A 116 -16.56 -31.96 33.82
N CYS A 117 -17.33 -33.04 33.78
CA CYS A 117 -16.91 -34.37 34.19
C CYS A 117 -15.99 -35.01 33.16
N ASP A 118 -16.24 -34.74 31.87
CA ASP A 118 -15.47 -35.25 30.73
C ASP A 118 -14.07 -34.64 30.72
N ILE A 119 -13.98 -33.32 30.97
CA ILE A 119 -12.73 -32.57 31.15
C ILE A 119 -11.99 -33.04 32.41
N ALA A 120 -12.67 -33.09 33.57
CA ALA A 120 -12.04 -33.47 34.84
C ALA A 120 -11.48 -34.91 34.82
N SER A 121 -12.11 -35.80 34.04
CA SER A 121 -11.69 -37.18 33.85
C SER A 121 -10.60 -37.35 32.78
N GLY A 122 -10.28 -36.30 32.03
CA GLY A 122 -9.30 -36.30 30.93
C GLY A 122 -9.75 -37.09 29.71
N PHE A 123 -11.06 -37.23 29.51
CA PHE A 123 -11.64 -37.80 28.30
C PHE A 123 -11.81 -36.74 27.21
N SER A 124 -12.04 -35.49 27.62
CA SER A 124 -12.02 -34.30 26.78
C SER A 124 -10.88 -33.36 27.21
N GLU A 125 -10.30 -32.65 26.23
CA GLU A 125 -9.33 -31.59 26.48
C GLU A 125 -10.07 -30.25 26.64
N ASP A 126 -9.47 -29.32 27.39
CA ASP A 126 -9.95 -27.96 27.63
C ASP A 126 -8.70 -27.07 27.72
N CYS A 127 -8.31 -26.51 26.58
CA CYS A 127 -7.05 -25.79 26.47
C CYS A 127 -7.10 -24.39 27.13
N ASN A 128 -8.27 -23.75 27.10
CA ASN A 128 -8.47 -22.35 27.51
C ASN A 128 -9.01 -22.24 28.95
N GLY A 129 -9.46 -23.36 29.52
CA GLY A 129 -9.93 -23.50 30.89
C GLY A 129 -11.31 -22.90 31.13
N ASP A 130 -12.16 -22.85 30.11
CA ASP A 130 -13.49 -22.22 30.19
C ASP A 130 -14.62 -23.20 30.57
N GLU A 131 -14.27 -24.47 30.84
CA GLU A 131 -15.17 -25.57 31.20
C GLU A 131 -16.03 -26.10 30.03
N VAL A 132 -15.76 -25.65 28.78
CA VAL A 132 -16.30 -26.23 27.55
C VAL A 132 -15.23 -27.12 26.88
N PRO A 133 -15.56 -28.37 26.51
CA PRO A 133 -14.63 -29.26 25.82
C PRO A 133 -14.17 -28.68 24.48
N ASP A 134 -12.88 -28.82 24.17
CA ASP A 134 -12.29 -28.34 22.91
C ASP A 134 -13.11 -28.77 21.67
N GLU A 135 -13.61 -30.01 21.64
CA GLU A 135 -14.39 -30.53 20.50
C GLU A 135 -15.77 -29.86 20.29
N CYS A 136 -16.17 -29.00 21.22
CA CYS A 136 -17.43 -28.27 21.23
C CYS A 136 -17.22 -26.76 21.03
N GLU A 137 -15.97 -26.34 20.94
CA GLU A 137 -15.60 -24.98 20.62
C GLU A 137 -15.56 -24.75 19.10
N PRO A 138 -15.60 -23.48 18.65
CA PRO A 138 -15.40 -23.16 17.24
C PRO A 138 -14.00 -23.57 16.76
N ASP A 139 -13.97 -24.33 15.68
CA ASP A 139 -12.77 -24.65 14.89
C ASP A 139 -13.07 -24.23 13.44
N CYS A 140 -12.65 -23.02 13.10
CA CYS A 140 -12.99 -22.41 11.83
C CYS A 140 -12.16 -22.94 10.65
N ASN A 141 -10.99 -23.54 10.92
CA ASN A 141 -10.08 -24.10 9.92
C ASN A 141 -10.15 -25.63 9.82
N ASP A 142 -11.02 -26.27 10.61
CA ASP A 142 -11.27 -27.71 10.70
C ASP A 142 -9.99 -28.52 10.96
N ASN A 143 -9.03 -27.97 11.71
CA ASN A 143 -7.74 -28.63 11.97
C ASN A 143 -7.76 -29.57 13.20
N GLY A 144 -8.84 -29.53 13.98
CA GLY A 144 -9.04 -30.29 15.21
C GLY A 144 -8.50 -29.61 16.48
N ILE A 145 -8.12 -28.34 16.40
CA ILE A 145 -7.71 -27.46 17.49
C ILE A 145 -8.65 -26.24 17.46
N PRO A 146 -9.36 -25.92 18.55
CA PRO A 146 -10.22 -24.75 18.60
C PRO A 146 -9.50 -23.44 18.32
N ASP A 147 -10.24 -22.45 17.82
CA ASP A 147 -9.74 -21.13 17.45
C ASP A 147 -8.91 -20.50 18.58
N ASP A 148 -9.41 -20.49 19.82
CA ASP A 148 -8.72 -19.93 20.98
C ASP A 148 -7.41 -20.68 21.32
N CYS A 149 -7.41 -22.01 21.18
CA CYS A 149 -6.23 -22.85 21.37
C CYS A 149 -5.17 -22.64 20.28
N ASP A 150 -5.63 -22.45 19.04
CA ASP A 150 -4.80 -22.17 17.88
C ASP A 150 -4.07 -20.82 18.04
N LEU A 151 -4.76 -19.83 18.63
CA LEU A 151 -4.19 -18.53 18.95
C LEU A 151 -3.20 -18.58 20.14
N ASP A 152 -3.52 -19.25 21.24
CA ASP A 152 -2.63 -19.34 22.41
C ASP A 152 -1.35 -20.15 22.10
N SER A 153 -1.48 -21.20 21.30
CA SER A 153 -0.36 -22.02 20.85
C SER A 153 0.50 -21.34 19.76
N GLY A 154 -0.01 -20.26 19.14
CA GLY A 154 0.62 -19.55 18.02
C GLY A 154 0.62 -20.36 16.73
N PHE A 155 -0.29 -21.32 16.59
CA PHE A 155 -0.52 -22.05 15.34
C PHE A 155 -1.24 -21.15 14.33
N SER A 156 -2.14 -20.30 14.84
CA SER A 156 -2.84 -19.25 14.10
C SER A 156 -2.41 -17.86 14.59
N ASN A 157 -2.58 -16.85 13.73
CA ASN A 157 -2.35 -15.45 14.08
C ASN A 157 -3.70 -14.73 14.22
N ASP A 158 -3.78 -13.75 15.12
CA ASP A 158 -4.89 -12.80 15.23
C ASP A 158 -4.29 -11.40 15.31
N CYS A 159 -4.13 -10.75 14.15
CA CYS A 159 -3.45 -9.47 14.11
C CYS A 159 -4.32 -8.31 14.62
N ASN A 160 -5.64 -8.46 14.58
CA ASN A 160 -6.59 -7.39 14.94
C ASN A 160 -7.12 -7.52 16.38
N GLY A 161 -6.86 -8.65 17.04
CA GLY A 161 -7.19 -8.93 18.42
C GLY A 161 -8.68 -9.20 18.65
N ASN A 162 -9.41 -9.71 17.66
CA ASN A 162 -10.84 -9.98 17.77
C ASN A 162 -11.17 -11.39 18.28
N GLY A 163 -10.16 -12.26 18.47
CA GLY A 163 -10.32 -13.65 18.91
C GLY A 163 -10.70 -14.63 17.79
N ILE A 164 -10.61 -14.21 16.52
CA ILE A 164 -10.82 -15.08 15.36
C ILE A 164 -9.48 -15.18 14.60
N PRO A 165 -8.98 -16.39 14.30
CA PRO A 165 -7.81 -16.57 13.45
C PRO A 165 -7.89 -15.79 12.14
N ASP A 166 -6.79 -15.15 11.74
CA ASP A 166 -6.67 -14.31 10.54
C ASP A 166 -7.21 -15.02 9.28
N GLU A 167 -6.90 -16.30 9.11
CA GLU A 167 -7.36 -17.14 8.00
C GLU A 167 -8.89 -17.31 7.96
N CYS A 168 -9.54 -17.32 9.12
CA CYS A 168 -10.98 -17.41 9.25
C CYS A 168 -11.65 -16.06 9.12
N ASP A 169 -11.00 -15.02 9.61
CA ASP A 169 -11.37 -13.63 9.41
C ASP A 169 -11.42 -13.28 7.91
N ILE A 170 -10.45 -13.79 7.13
CA ILE A 170 -10.43 -13.70 5.66
C ILE A 170 -11.55 -14.56 5.05
N ALA A 171 -11.69 -15.82 5.46
CA ALA A 171 -12.68 -16.75 4.89
C ALA A 171 -14.13 -16.28 5.10
N LEU A 172 -14.40 -15.64 6.23
CA LEU A 172 -15.71 -15.07 6.59
C LEU A 172 -15.93 -13.66 5.99
N GLY A 173 -14.89 -13.04 5.42
CA GLY A 173 -14.93 -11.73 4.79
C GLY A 173 -14.96 -10.57 5.78
N PHE A 174 -14.52 -10.79 7.02
CA PHE A 174 -14.31 -9.73 8.00
C PHE A 174 -12.98 -8.98 7.75
N SER A 175 -12.01 -9.69 7.18
CA SER A 175 -10.71 -9.17 6.78
C SER A 175 -10.52 -9.28 5.25
N THR A 176 -9.81 -8.32 4.65
CA THR A 176 -9.48 -8.34 3.22
C THR A 176 -8.08 -8.92 3.04
N ASP A 177 -7.92 -9.82 2.06
CA ASP A 177 -6.64 -10.38 1.63
C ASP A 177 -6.61 -10.34 0.10
N CYS A 178 -6.10 -9.23 -0.43
CA CYS A 178 -6.17 -8.95 -1.86
C CYS A 178 -5.21 -9.83 -2.67
N ASN A 179 -4.05 -10.15 -2.10
CA ASN A 179 -2.94 -10.87 -2.73
C ASN A 179 -3.04 -12.40 -2.49
N ARG A 180 -3.93 -12.81 -1.59
CA ARG A 180 -4.22 -14.20 -1.21
C ARG A 180 -3.04 -14.92 -0.58
N ASN A 181 -2.23 -14.19 0.19
CA ASN A 181 -1.07 -14.76 0.86
C ASN A 181 -1.42 -15.35 2.24
N GLY A 182 -2.67 -15.23 2.70
CA GLY A 182 -3.15 -15.74 3.98
C GLY A 182 -2.94 -14.79 5.15
N VAL A 183 -2.44 -13.58 4.92
CA VAL A 183 -2.28 -12.51 5.91
C VAL A 183 -3.24 -11.38 5.51
N PRO A 184 -4.10 -10.89 6.41
CA PRO A 184 -4.97 -9.77 6.08
C PRO A 184 -4.19 -8.50 5.70
N ASP A 185 -4.69 -7.74 4.73
CA ASP A 185 -4.07 -6.49 4.23
C ASP A 185 -3.74 -5.51 5.38
N GLN A 186 -4.63 -5.42 6.38
CA GLN A 186 -4.44 -4.56 7.56
C GLN A 186 -3.25 -4.98 8.43
N CYS A 187 -2.95 -6.27 8.49
CA CYS A 187 -1.80 -6.80 9.20
C CYS A 187 -0.51 -6.53 8.43
N GLU A 188 -0.55 -6.67 7.10
CA GLU A 188 0.57 -6.35 6.23
C GLU A 188 0.93 -4.86 6.33
N LEU A 189 -0.05 -3.97 6.27
CA LEU A 189 0.13 -2.53 6.47
C LEU A 189 0.75 -2.23 7.86
N ALA A 190 0.26 -2.86 8.93
CA ALA A 190 0.85 -2.73 10.26
C ALA A 190 2.29 -3.29 10.33
N GLY A 191 2.60 -4.30 9.51
CA GLY A 191 3.92 -4.91 9.34
C GLY A 191 4.89 -4.12 8.46
N GLY A 192 4.46 -2.97 7.90
CA GLY A 192 5.27 -2.14 7.01
C GLY A 192 5.09 -2.45 5.53
N GLY A 193 3.94 -3.02 5.15
CA GLY A 193 3.48 -3.09 3.77
C GLY A 193 3.50 -1.70 3.12
N MET A 194 3.73 -1.69 1.81
CA MET A 194 3.87 -0.45 1.05
C MET A 194 2.48 0.15 0.80
N ASP A 195 2.27 1.36 1.31
CA ASP A 195 1.12 2.24 1.06
C ASP A 195 1.67 3.64 0.83
N CYS A 196 2.11 3.87 -0.39
CA CYS A 196 2.88 5.06 -0.72
C CYS A 196 2.00 6.30 -0.90
N ASN A 197 0.73 6.13 -1.27
CA ASN A 197 -0.26 7.20 -1.40
C ASN A 197 -0.98 7.52 -0.06
N GLY A 198 -0.83 6.67 0.96
CA GLY A 198 -1.35 6.83 2.31
C GLY A 198 -2.87 6.66 2.41
N ASN A 199 -3.48 5.89 1.50
CA ASN A 199 -4.92 5.71 1.45
C ASN A 199 -5.43 4.53 2.30
N GLY A 200 -4.52 3.76 2.91
CA GLY A 200 -4.81 2.60 3.75
C GLY A 200 -5.09 1.31 2.99
N ILE A 201 -4.67 1.23 1.73
CA ILE A 201 -4.70 0.03 0.87
C ILE A 201 -3.25 -0.25 0.45
N LEU A 202 -2.82 -1.51 0.42
CA LEU A 202 -1.48 -1.84 -0.09
C LEU A 202 -1.36 -1.45 -1.56
N ASP A 203 -0.19 -0.95 -1.94
CA ASP A 203 0.19 -0.57 -3.30
C ASP A 203 -0.24 -1.61 -4.35
N GLU A 204 0.08 -2.88 -4.12
CA GLU A 204 -0.30 -3.98 -5.03
C GLU A 204 -1.82 -4.20 -5.11
N CYS A 205 -2.55 -3.97 -4.02
CA CYS A 205 -4.02 -4.06 -3.99
C CYS A 205 -4.66 -2.89 -4.73
N ASP A 206 -4.06 -1.70 -4.66
CA ASP A 206 -4.51 -0.51 -5.38
C ASP A 206 -4.33 -0.69 -6.90
N ILE A 207 -3.18 -1.23 -7.31
CA ILE A 207 -2.90 -1.57 -8.72
C ILE A 207 -3.87 -2.65 -9.20
N ALA A 208 -4.02 -3.76 -8.45
CA ALA A 208 -4.91 -4.85 -8.82
C ALA A 208 -6.39 -4.42 -8.92
N ALA A 209 -6.81 -3.45 -8.11
CA ALA A 209 -8.14 -2.87 -8.15
C ALA A 209 -8.32 -1.78 -9.22
N GLY A 210 -7.25 -1.40 -9.93
CA GLY A 210 -7.25 -0.30 -10.92
C GLY A 210 -7.50 1.07 -10.29
N ARG A 211 -7.17 1.24 -9.01
CA ARG A 211 -7.23 2.53 -8.30
C ARG A 211 -5.97 3.36 -8.55
N SER A 212 -4.83 2.68 -8.64
CA SER A 212 -3.56 3.28 -9.05
C SER A 212 -3.08 2.66 -10.36
N ALA A 213 -2.34 3.44 -11.14
CA ALA A 213 -1.68 2.97 -12.35
C ALA A 213 -0.30 2.38 -12.00
N ASP A 214 0.12 1.39 -12.79
CA ASP A 214 1.45 0.78 -12.78
C ASP A 214 1.73 0.44 -14.25
N CYS A 215 2.07 1.47 -15.04
CA CYS A 215 2.29 1.31 -16.47
C CYS A 215 3.46 0.37 -16.76
N ASP A 216 4.40 0.33 -15.83
CA ASP A 216 5.75 -0.14 -16.00
C ASP A 216 5.93 -1.60 -15.52
N GLY A 217 4.94 -2.09 -14.77
CA GLY A 217 4.77 -3.46 -14.28
C GLY A 217 5.70 -3.82 -13.13
N ASN A 218 6.29 -2.85 -12.45
CA ASN A 218 7.28 -3.08 -11.39
C ASN A 218 6.62 -3.37 -10.01
N GLY A 219 5.29 -3.21 -9.91
CA GLY A 219 4.51 -3.46 -8.69
C GLY A 219 4.46 -2.29 -7.71
N ARG A 220 4.90 -1.10 -8.11
CA ARG A 220 4.81 0.15 -7.35
C ARG A 220 3.92 1.13 -8.12
N PRO A 221 2.95 1.78 -7.46
CA PRO A 221 2.07 2.75 -8.09
C PRO A 221 2.86 3.89 -8.72
N ASP A 222 2.49 4.27 -9.95
CA ASP A 222 3.17 5.35 -10.68
C ASP A 222 3.16 6.66 -9.87
N GLU A 223 2.08 6.95 -9.13
CA GLU A 223 1.95 8.13 -8.25
C GLU A 223 3.02 8.23 -7.14
N CYS A 224 3.77 7.17 -6.94
CA CYS A 224 4.84 7.05 -5.96
C CYS A 224 6.23 7.10 -6.61
N GLU A 225 6.27 7.18 -7.93
CA GLU A 225 7.47 7.27 -8.75
C GLU A 225 7.60 8.70 -9.27
N PHE A 226 8.36 9.55 -8.57
CA PHE A 226 8.29 11.01 -8.69
C PHE A 226 8.93 11.62 -9.95
N VAL A 227 8.73 11.05 -11.15
CA VAL A 227 9.28 11.63 -12.39
C VAL A 227 8.17 11.84 -13.41
N ASP A 228 7.60 13.05 -13.35
CA ASP A 228 6.74 13.66 -14.38
C ASP A 228 7.42 14.98 -14.75
N CYS A 229 8.24 14.95 -15.79
CA CYS A 229 9.09 16.06 -16.19
C CYS A 229 8.36 17.11 -17.04
N ASN A 230 7.28 16.72 -17.72
CA ASN A 230 6.47 17.60 -18.56
C ASN A 230 5.22 18.16 -17.82
N ASP A 231 5.06 17.82 -16.53
CA ASP A 231 3.99 18.24 -15.61
C ASP A 231 2.58 17.95 -16.16
N ASN A 232 2.42 16.93 -17.01
CA ASN A 232 1.14 16.63 -17.65
C ASN A 232 0.22 15.74 -16.77
N GLY A 233 0.74 15.24 -15.64
CA GLY A 233 0.05 14.34 -14.71
C GLY A 233 0.14 12.86 -15.08
N ILE A 234 0.96 12.51 -16.06
CA ILE A 234 1.35 11.17 -16.49
C ILE A 234 2.87 11.08 -16.28
N PHE A 235 3.35 9.97 -15.74
CA PHE A 235 4.78 9.80 -15.49
C PHE A 235 5.52 9.53 -16.79
N ASP A 236 6.78 9.94 -16.84
CA ASP A 236 7.68 9.84 -17.99
C ASP A 236 7.62 8.48 -18.71
N ARG A 237 7.75 7.39 -17.93
CA ARG A 237 7.70 6.03 -18.48
C ARG A 237 6.31 5.65 -19.01
N CYS A 238 5.24 6.12 -18.37
CA CYS A 238 3.88 5.97 -18.88
C CYS A 238 3.67 6.77 -20.17
N ASP A 239 4.28 7.95 -20.28
CA ASP A 239 4.21 8.77 -21.48
C ASP A 239 4.92 8.11 -22.67
N ILE A 240 6.10 7.53 -22.43
CA ILE A 240 6.84 6.74 -23.43
C ILE A 240 6.01 5.52 -23.88
N LEU A 241 5.47 4.75 -22.92
CA LEU A 241 4.62 3.57 -23.21
C LEU A 241 3.33 3.93 -23.95
N ALA A 242 2.75 5.10 -23.66
CA ALA A 242 1.55 5.60 -24.33
C ALA A 242 1.85 6.22 -25.70
N GLY A 243 3.12 6.46 -26.02
CA GLY A 243 3.56 7.21 -27.20
C GLY A 243 3.12 8.69 -27.15
N THR A 244 2.96 9.24 -25.95
CA THR A 244 2.70 10.66 -25.72
C THR A 244 3.98 11.47 -25.54
N SER A 245 5.07 10.81 -25.15
CA SER A 245 6.44 11.34 -25.25
C SER A 245 7.33 10.36 -26.01
N GLU A 246 8.33 10.90 -26.71
CA GLU A 246 9.34 10.12 -27.42
C GLU A 246 10.53 9.85 -26.46
N ASP A 247 11.13 8.67 -26.58
CA ASP A 247 12.40 8.26 -25.94
C ASP A 247 13.22 7.55 -27.00
N CYS A 248 13.80 8.35 -27.89
CA CYS A 248 14.39 7.83 -29.12
C CYS A 248 15.74 7.15 -28.90
N ASN A 249 16.37 7.40 -27.76
CA ASN A 249 17.64 6.79 -27.38
C ASN A 249 17.47 5.60 -26.41
N ASP A 250 16.22 5.22 -26.11
CA ASP A 250 15.80 4.11 -25.22
C ASP A 250 16.45 4.18 -23.82
N ASN A 251 16.65 5.36 -23.26
CA ASN A 251 17.29 5.52 -21.94
C ASN A 251 16.29 5.65 -20.78
N GLU A 252 14.99 5.51 -21.06
CA GLU A 252 13.87 5.60 -20.13
C GLU A 252 13.60 7.03 -19.60
N THR A 253 14.25 8.04 -20.17
CA THR A 253 13.96 9.46 -19.97
C THR A 253 13.36 10.01 -21.25
N PRO A 254 12.17 10.65 -21.21
CA PRO A 254 11.62 11.28 -22.40
C PRO A 254 12.60 12.31 -22.97
N ASP A 255 12.74 12.38 -24.29
CA ASP A 255 13.68 13.29 -24.96
C ASP A 255 13.43 14.76 -24.55
N GLU A 256 12.16 15.13 -24.33
CA GLU A 256 11.77 16.47 -23.86
C GLU A 256 12.28 16.80 -22.45
N CYS A 257 12.78 15.79 -21.74
CA CYS A 257 13.25 15.83 -20.35
C CYS A 257 14.75 15.61 -20.22
N GLU A 258 15.41 15.29 -21.34
CA GLU A 258 16.86 15.25 -21.46
C GLU A 258 17.47 16.63 -21.73
N VAL A 259 17.08 17.61 -20.92
CA VAL A 259 17.56 18.98 -21.07
C VAL A 259 18.82 19.21 -20.23
N LEU A 260 19.97 19.36 -20.87
CA LEU A 260 21.18 19.86 -20.20
C LEU A 260 21.17 21.39 -20.25
N PHE A 261 21.05 22.05 -19.09
CA PHE A 261 21.13 23.51 -19.01
C PHE A 261 22.58 23.97 -19.22
N PHE A 262 22.83 24.65 -20.33
CA PHE A 262 24.15 25.15 -20.72
C PHE A 262 24.24 26.64 -20.43
N GLU A 263 25.09 27.02 -19.46
CA GLU A 263 25.51 28.41 -19.24
C GLU A 263 27.00 28.56 -19.55
N ILE A 264 27.32 29.42 -20.52
CA ILE A 264 28.70 29.74 -20.87
C ILE A 264 28.89 31.24 -20.93
N ALA A 265 30.04 31.73 -20.47
CA ALA A 265 30.43 33.13 -20.60
C ALA A 265 31.87 33.25 -21.10
N SER A 266 32.10 34.20 -22.00
CA SER A 266 33.45 34.55 -22.42
C SER A 266 34.24 35.15 -21.24
N PRO A 267 35.57 35.06 -21.24
CA PRO A 267 36.36 36.01 -20.45
C PRO A 267 36.08 37.45 -20.91
N PRO A 268 36.39 38.48 -20.10
CA PRO A 268 36.31 39.87 -20.55
C PRO A 268 37.20 40.11 -21.77
N LEU A 269 36.57 40.41 -22.90
CA LEU A 269 37.24 40.71 -24.17
C LEU A 269 37.51 42.20 -24.24
N MET A 270 38.77 42.57 -24.49
CA MET A 270 39.21 43.96 -24.41
C MET A 270 40.31 44.27 -25.43
N PRO A 271 40.41 45.52 -25.90
CA PRO A 271 39.45 46.62 -25.67
C PRO A 271 38.25 46.53 -26.62
N ILE A 272 37.09 47.04 -26.19
CA ILE A 272 35.94 47.27 -27.08
C ILE A 272 35.83 48.77 -27.38
N GLY A 273 35.67 49.14 -28.65
CA GLY A 273 35.60 50.53 -29.10
C GLY A 273 35.82 50.68 -30.60
N ALA A 274 35.81 51.92 -31.10
CA ALA A 274 35.95 52.22 -32.52
C ALA A 274 37.19 51.54 -33.14
N GLY A 275 36.96 50.71 -34.16
CA GLY A 275 38.03 49.98 -34.85
C GLY A 275 38.65 48.81 -34.07
N SER A 276 38.08 48.44 -32.92
CA SER A 276 38.52 47.31 -32.08
C SER A 276 37.38 46.30 -31.89
N PRO A 277 36.98 45.57 -32.94
CA PRO A 277 35.97 44.53 -32.82
C PRO A 277 36.49 43.39 -31.93
N GLN A 278 35.59 42.75 -31.19
CA GLN A 278 35.88 41.59 -30.36
C GLN A 278 35.08 40.39 -30.88
N THR A 279 35.66 39.20 -30.78
CA THR A 279 35.04 37.97 -31.25
C THR A 279 35.15 36.90 -30.17
N PHE A 280 34.02 36.24 -29.90
CA PHE A 280 33.96 35.05 -29.06
C PHE A 280 33.64 33.84 -29.95
N VAL A 281 34.45 32.78 -29.85
CA VAL A 281 34.26 31.53 -30.59
C VAL A 281 33.92 30.43 -29.61
N LEU A 282 32.78 29.79 -29.83
CA LEU A 282 32.38 28.56 -29.17
C LEU A 282 32.57 27.41 -30.16
N ALA A 283 33.63 26.62 -29.99
CA ALA A 283 34.04 25.63 -30.99
C ALA A 283 33.11 24.40 -31.07
N ASP A 284 32.50 24.01 -29.94
CA ASP A 284 31.66 22.82 -29.82
C ASP A 284 30.39 23.19 -29.03
N ALA A 285 29.53 24.03 -29.63
CA ALA A 285 28.24 24.33 -28.99
C ALA A 285 27.31 23.13 -29.17
N ALA A 286 26.64 22.70 -28.10
CA ALA A 286 25.56 21.73 -28.25
C ALA A 286 24.39 22.38 -29.00
N ARG A 287 23.64 21.58 -29.74
CA ARG A 287 22.41 22.07 -30.39
C ARG A 287 21.40 22.43 -29.31
N ALA A 288 20.66 23.50 -29.54
CA ALA A 288 19.66 23.96 -28.59
C ALA A 288 18.35 23.18 -28.78
N GLY A 289 17.81 22.63 -27.68
CA GLY A 289 16.46 22.07 -27.59
C GLY A 289 15.38 23.14 -27.37
N GLY A 290 15.77 24.34 -26.96
CA GLY A 290 14.87 25.48 -26.73
C GLY A 290 15.47 26.82 -27.16
N ASP A 291 14.77 27.92 -26.87
CA ASP A 291 15.27 29.28 -27.17
C ASP A 291 16.62 29.55 -26.47
N VAL A 292 17.48 30.30 -27.14
CA VAL A 292 18.83 30.64 -26.69
C VAL A 292 18.93 32.12 -26.38
N ASP A 293 19.25 32.43 -25.12
CA ASP A 293 19.51 33.79 -24.68
C ASP A 293 21.00 34.10 -24.76
N ILE A 294 21.35 35.03 -25.67
CA ILE A 294 22.70 35.60 -25.79
C ILE A 294 22.70 36.95 -25.07
N THR A 295 23.38 37.03 -23.94
CA THR A 295 23.52 38.25 -23.13
C THR A 295 24.86 38.91 -23.38
N ILE A 296 24.83 40.18 -23.75
CA ILE A 296 26.01 41.02 -23.96
C ILE A 296 26.12 42.00 -22.79
N VAL A 297 27.21 41.89 -22.05
CA VAL A 297 27.54 42.79 -20.94
C VAL A 297 28.75 43.62 -21.34
N VAL A 298 28.60 44.93 -21.46
CA VAL A 298 29.63 45.83 -21.99
C VAL A 298 29.90 47.02 -21.07
N GLN A 299 31.19 47.24 -20.81
CA GLN A 299 31.71 48.46 -20.19
C GLN A 299 32.33 49.34 -21.27
N GLY A 300 31.90 50.60 -21.39
CA GLY A 300 32.39 51.53 -22.39
C GLY A 300 31.56 52.82 -22.47
N ASP A 301 31.84 53.61 -23.50
CA ASP A 301 31.20 54.90 -23.80
C ASP A 301 29.98 54.67 -24.72
N PHE A 302 28.80 54.46 -24.12
CA PHE A 302 27.57 54.07 -24.82
C PHE A 302 26.36 54.96 -24.48
N GLY A 303 26.58 56.14 -23.91
CA GLY A 303 25.53 57.04 -23.43
C GLY A 303 24.94 57.98 -24.49
N ALA A 304 25.51 58.03 -25.70
CA ALA A 304 24.99 58.82 -26.80
C ALA A 304 24.23 57.97 -27.84
N VAL A 305 23.26 58.58 -28.53
CA VAL A 305 22.48 57.91 -29.60
C VAL A 305 23.29 57.51 -30.83
N VAL A 306 24.52 57.99 -30.92
CA VAL A 306 25.47 57.64 -31.99
C VAL A 306 26.44 56.55 -31.55
N GLU A 307 26.35 56.10 -30.31
CA GLU A 307 27.15 55.02 -29.73
C GLU A 307 26.29 53.77 -29.63
N TRP A 308 26.61 52.77 -30.44
CA TRP A 308 25.92 51.49 -30.43
C TRP A 308 26.91 50.34 -30.60
N LEU A 309 26.43 49.14 -30.30
CA LEU A 309 27.16 47.90 -30.49
C LEU A 309 26.38 47.01 -31.46
N ASP A 310 26.99 46.71 -32.62
CA ASP A 310 26.45 45.75 -33.57
C ASP A 310 26.96 44.34 -33.21
N VAL A 311 26.07 43.35 -33.23
CA VAL A 311 26.35 41.95 -32.95
C VAL A 311 26.10 41.13 -34.21
N PHE A 312 27.10 40.32 -34.56
CA PHE A 312 27.09 39.42 -35.71
C PHE A 312 27.25 37.99 -35.21
N ILE A 313 26.59 37.04 -35.90
CA ILE A 313 26.86 35.61 -35.76
C ILE A 313 27.34 35.10 -37.11
N GLY A 314 28.56 34.59 -37.16
CA GLY A 314 29.29 34.45 -38.42
C GLY A 314 29.40 35.82 -39.10
N ASP A 315 28.93 35.91 -40.35
CA ASP A 315 28.90 37.16 -41.13
C ASP A 315 27.54 37.89 -41.06
N GLU A 316 26.52 37.31 -40.41
CA GLU A 316 25.15 37.83 -40.42
C GLU A 316 24.89 38.78 -39.23
N PRO A 317 24.38 40.01 -39.45
CA PRO A 317 24.03 40.92 -38.38
C PRO A 317 22.74 40.47 -37.68
N VAL A 318 22.81 40.22 -36.37
CA VAL A 318 21.67 39.69 -35.60
C VAL A 318 21.04 40.71 -34.66
N ALA A 319 21.79 41.70 -34.17
CA ALA A 319 21.27 42.73 -33.28
C ALA A 319 22.12 44.01 -33.30
N THR A 320 21.50 45.12 -32.93
CA THR A 320 22.19 46.37 -32.59
C THR A 320 21.69 46.87 -31.24
N PHE A 321 22.59 47.06 -30.28
CA PHE A 321 22.26 47.45 -28.92
C PHE A 321 22.71 48.87 -28.57
N PHE A 322 22.15 49.39 -27.47
CA PHE A 322 22.56 50.62 -26.79
C PHE A 322 22.34 51.94 -27.55
N GLN A 323 21.62 51.92 -28.68
CA GLN A 323 21.29 53.14 -29.44
C GLN A 323 20.50 54.19 -28.64
N THR A 324 19.77 53.79 -27.60
CA THR A 324 18.92 54.71 -26.82
C THR A 324 18.97 54.53 -25.31
N ASP A 325 19.54 53.43 -24.85
CA ASP A 325 19.45 52.93 -23.48
C ASP A 325 20.81 52.58 -22.87
N GLY A 326 21.92 52.84 -23.59
CA GLY A 326 23.25 52.76 -23.03
C GLY A 326 23.61 53.96 -22.13
N ALA A 327 24.71 53.81 -21.39
CA ALA A 327 25.29 54.82 -20.53
C ALA A 327 26.82 54.83 -20.66
N ASP A 328 27.41 56.01 -20.44
CA ASP A 328 28.86 56.19 -20.41
C ASP A 328 29.41 55.61 -19.12
N CYS A 329 30.20 54.55 -19.25
CA CYS A 329 31.02 53.98 -18.19
C CYS A 329 30.30 53.82 -16.83
N PRO A 330 29.13 53.17 -16.80
CA PRO A 330 28.35 53.03 -15.58
C PRO A 330 29.04 52.12 -14.56
N ASP A 331 28.70 52.28 -13.27
CA ASP A 331 29.18 51.39 -12.18
C ASP A 331 28.67 49.94 -12.36
N ARG A 332 27.54 49.77 -13.04
CA ARG A 332 27.03 48.48 -13.51
C ARG A 332 27.12 48.50 -15.04
N PRO A 333 27.90 47.61 -15.66
CA PRO A 333 28.05 47.59 -17.11
C PRO A 333 26.70 47.57 -17.83
N ASN A 334 26.66 48.16 -19.03
CA ASN A 334 25.49 48.08 -19.89
C ASN A 334 25.21 46.61 -20.24
N SER A 335 23.94 46.20 -20.27
CA SER A 335 23.55 44.80 -20.49
C SER A 335 22.36 44.74 -21.44
N ALA A 336 22.42 43.85 -22.42
CA ALA A 336 21.33 43.59 -23.36
C ALA A 336 21.30 42.10 -23.71
N THR A 337 20.11 41.57 -23.99
CA THR A 337 19.91 40.16 -24.33
C THR A 337 19.22 40.05 -25.69
N LEU A 338 19.75 39.17 -26.54
CA LEU A 338 19.13 38.70 -27.78
C LEU A 338 18.64 37.27 -27.53
N THR A 339 17.36 37.02 -27.74
CA THR A 339 16.81 35.66 -27.75
C THR A 339 16.72 35.17 -29.18
N LEU A 340 17.35 34.04 -29.47
CA LEU A 340 17.22 33.31 -30.73
C LEU A 340 16.35 32.08 -30.49
N THR A 341 15.46 31.75 -31.43
CA THR A 341 14.78 30.45 -31.40
C THR A 341 15.80 29.33 -31.66
N ASN A 342 15.57 28.14 -31.10
CA ASN A 342 16.41 26.95 -31.36
C ASN A 342 16.72 26.76 -32.86
N VAL A 343 15.72 26.91 -33.73
CA VAL A 343 15.86 26.79 -35.19
C VAL A 343 16.91 27.75 -35.76
N VAL A 344 16.89 29.00 -35.31
CA VAL A 344 17.81 30.04 -35.82
C VAL A 344 19.21 29.84 -35.24
N PHE A 345 19.31 29.49 -33.96
CA PHE A 345 20.58 29.20 -33.32
C PHE A 345 21.27 27.99 -33.94
N ASN A 346 20.55 26.89 -34.10
CA ASN A 346 21.07 25.65 -34.69
C ASN A 346 21.50 25.87 -36.15
N ALA A 347 20.73 26.64 -36.94
CA ALA A 347 21.12 27.00 -38.30
C ALA A 347 22.46 27.78 -38.35
N PHE A 348 22.76 28.61 -37.34
CA PHE A 348 24.07 29.26 -37.24
C PHE A 348 25.20 28.29 -36.87
N LEU A 349 24.93 27.30 -36.01
CA LEU A 349 25.89 26.24 -35.71
C LEU A 349 26.21 25.40 -36.94
N ASP A 350 25.19 25.01 -37.70
CA ASP A 350 25.35 24.19 -38.91
C ASP A 350 26.18 24.96 -39.95
N ALA A 351 25.86 26.23 -40.19
CA ALA A 351 26.63 27.09 -41.09
C ALA A 351 28.09 27.28 -40.64
N GLY A 352 28.36 27.17 -39.34
CA GLY A 352 29.69 27.24 -38.73
C GLY A 352 30.41 25.89 -38.58
N GLY A 353 29.83 24.78 -39.06
CA GLY A 353 30.40 23.45 -38.92
C GLY A 353 30.47 22.96 -37.46
N GLY A 354 29.45 23.28 -36.66
CA GLY A 354 29.34 22.94 -35.23
C GLY A 354 29.89 24.01 -34.27
N GLY A 355 30.54 25.05 -34.80
CA GLY A 355 31.04 26.19 -34.04
C GLY A 355 30.19 27.46 -34.19
N LEU A 356 30.09 28.25 -33.13
CA LEU A 356 29.46 29.57 -33.14
C LEU A 356 30.51 30.68 -33.02
N GLU A 357 30.53 31.60 -33.97
CA GLU A 357 31.36 32.81 -33.91
C GLU A 357 30.50 34.05 -33.67
N ILE A 358 30.62 34.68 -32.50
CA ILE A 358 29.91 35.92 -32.16
C ILE A 358 30.88 37.09 -32.23
N THR A 359 30.65 38.00 -33.16
CA THR A 359 31.48 39.20 -33.34
C THR A 359 30.73 40.46 -32.93
N MET A 360 31.35 41.26 -32.07
CA MET A 360 30.82 42.52 -31.56
C MET A 360 31.63 43.69 -32.11
N VAL A 361 30.95 44.62 -32.76
CA VAL A 361 31.55 45.78 -33.42
C VAL A 361 30.94 47.04 -32.86
N ALA A 362 31.75 47.82 -32.15
CA ALA A 362 31.31 49.12 -31.65
C ALA A 362 31.32 50.17 -32.77
N SER A 363 30.33 51.07 -32.74
CA SER A 363 30.25 52.20 -33.67
C SER A 363 31.49 53.11 -33.59
N ALA A 364 31.70 53.94 -34.61
CA ALA A 364 32.84 54.86 -34.65
C ALA A 364 32.81 55.96 -33.57
N ALA A 365 31.67 56.16 -32.89
CA ALA A 365 31.55 57.15 -31.81
C ALA A 365 31.95 56.58 -30.44
N VAL A 366 32.01 55.26 -30.29
CA VAL A 366 32.41 54.60 -29.03
C VAL A 366 33.92 54.73 -28.88
N ASP A 367 34.37 55.70 -28.08
CA ASP A 367 35.78 56.04 -27.86
C ASP A 367 36.09 56.14 -26.35
N PRO A 368 36.09 54.99 -25.63
CA PRO A 368 36.28 55.00 -24.19
C PRO A 368 37.70 55.47 -23.82
N ASP A 369 37.79 56.53 -23.01
CA ASP A 369 39.07 57.01 -22.48
C ASP A 369 39.68 55.94 -21.55
N PRO A 370 40.81 55.31 -21.94
CA PRO A 370 41.39 54.20 -21.19
C PRO A 370 41.93 54.61 -19.80
N GLU A 371 42.10 55.91 -19.52
CA GLU A 371 42.49 56.41 -18.20
C GLU A 371 41.28 56.64 -17.27
N LEU A 372 40.06 56.77 -17.83
CA LEU A 372 38.83 57.06 -17.10
C LEU A 372 37.83 55.90 -17.11
N CYS A 373 37.93 54.99 -18.07
CA CYS A 373 36.99 53.92 -18.31
C CYS A 373 37.69 52.70 -18.92
N SER A 374 37.66 51.58 -18.21
CA SER A 374 38.08 50.29 -18.79
C SER A 374 37.03 49.84 -19.80
N SER A 375 37.43 49.54 -21.04
CA SER A 375 36.50 48.98 -22.03
C SER A 375 36.65 47.47 -22.15
N SER A 376 35.52 46.78 -21.95
CA SER A 376 35.46 45.32 -22.08
C SER A 376 34.06 44.87 -22.42
N VAL A 377 33.95 43.75 -23.13
CA VAL A 377 32.69 43.07 -23.39
C VAL A 377 32.76 41.62 -22.94
N VAL A 378 31.67 41.12 -22.38
CA VAL A 378 31.47 39.72 -22.02
C VAL A 378 30.23 39.23 -22.76
N VAL A 379 30.33 38.06 -23.38
CA VAL A 379 29.21 37.37 -24.02
C VAL A 379 28.83 36.20 -23.12
N GLY A 380 27.58 36.14 -22.68
CA GLY A 380 26.97 35.00 -22.02
C GLY A 380 25.98 34.32 -22.95
N LEU A 381 25.91 33.00 -22.93
CA LEU A 381 24.87 32.21 -23.56
C LEU A 381 24.21 31.33 -22.51
N ALA A 382 22.88 31.26 -22.53
CA ALA A 382 22.10 30.37 -21.69
C ALA A 382 21.03 29.68 -22.55
N TYR A 383 21.04 28.34 -22.56
CA TYR A 383 20.05 27.54 -23.30
C TYR A 383 19.99 26.09 -22.79
N GLN A 384 18.91 25.40 -23.14
CA GLN A 384 18.80 23.95 -22.98
C GLN A 384 19.44 23.27 -24.19
N ALA A 385 20.47 22.47 -23.98
CA ALA A 385 21.07 21.63 -25.00
C ALA A 385 20.23 20.35 -25.18
N SER A 386 19.99 19.98 -26.44
CA SER A 386 19.47 18.65 -26.80
C SER A 386 20.63 17.65 -26.76
N THR A 387 20.42 16.51 -26.10
CA THR A 387 21.40 15.42 -25.92
C THR A 387 21.41 14.43 -27.08
N ASP A 388 20.30 14.32 -27.80
CA ASP A 388 20.08 13.28 -28.83
C ASP A 388 20.65 13.66 -30.22
N GLY A 389 21.11 14.91 -30.37
CA GLY A 389 21.67 15.40 -31.62
C GLY A 389 20.63 15.50 -32.76
N ASP A 390 20.86 16.40 -33.71
CA ASP A 390 20.07 16.52 -34.93
C ASP A 390 21.06 17.01 -35.99
N LEU A 391 21.79 16.10 -36.62
CA LEU A 391 22.87 16.40 -37.55
C LEU A 391 22.34 17.10 -38.81
N ASN A 392 21.14 16.72 -39.27
CA ASN A 392 20.58 17.23 -40.51
C ASN A 392 19.79 18.55 -40.34
N GLY A 393 19.54 18.97 -39.11
CA GLY A 393 18.89 20.24 -38.76
C GLY A 393 17.42 20.34 -39.12
N ASN A 394 16.72 19.21 -39.25
CA ASN A 394 15.31 19.20 -39.60
C ASN A 394 14.37 19.42 -38.39
N GLY A 395 14.93 19.48 -37.18
CA GLY A 395 14.19 19.71 -35.94
C GLY A 395 13.59 18.45 -35.32
N VAL A 396 13.91 17.27 -35.85
CA VAL A 396 13.66 15.95 -35.25
C VAL A 396 15.01 15.42 -34.76
N PRO A 397 15.12 14.90 -33.53
CA PRO A 397 16.36 14.27 -33.08
C PRO A 397 16.79 13.14 -34.01
N ASP A 398 18.08 13.06 -34.32
CA ASP A 398 18.62 12.01 -35.18
C ASP A 398 18.39 10.61 -34.59
N ASP A 399 18.31 10.45 -33.27
CA ASP A 399 17.98 9.16 -32.66
C ASP A 399 16.54 8.74 -32.98
N CYS A 400 15.63 9.71 -33.20
CA CYS A 400 14.27 9.46 -33.68
C CYS A 400 14.22 9.21 -35.20
N GLU A 401 15.34 9.35 -35.89
CA GLU A 401 15.45 9.25 -37.34
C GLU A 401 16.47 8.19 -37.76
N CYS A 402 16.07 7.29 -38.65
CA CYS A 402 17.00 6.33 -39.22
C CYS A 402 17.88 6.97 -40.33
N LEU A 403 18.50 8.13 -40.08
CA LEU A 403 19.28 8.88 -41.08
C LEU A 403 20.49 8.12 -41.60
N THR A 404 21.01 7.22 -40.77
CA THR A 404 22.24 6.48 -41.06
C THR A 404 21.98 5.18 -41.83
N ASP A 405 20.72 4.77 -42.04
CA ASP A 405 20.32 3.70 -42.97
C ASP A 405 20.13 4.27 -44.37
N LEU A 406 21.24 4.34 -45.10
CA LEU A 406 21.30 4.92 -46.43
C LEU A 406 20.77 3.98 -47.51
N ASP A 407 20.65 2.68 -47.21
CA ASP A 407 20.16 1.67 -48.15
C ASP A 407 18.71 1.20 -47.90
N GLY A 408 18.07 1.69 -46.83
CA GLY A 408 16.67 1.43 -46.49
C GLY A 408 16.44 0.03 -45.96
N SER A 409 17.45 -0.60 -45.35
CA SER A 409 17.38 -1.94 -44.79
C SER A 409 16.70 -2.01 -43.42
N GLY A 410 16.55 -0.86 -42.74
CA GLY A 410 16.12 -0.73 -41.36
C GLY A 410 17.26 -0.85 -40.34
N ASP A 411 18.51 -1.02 -40.78
CA ASP A 411 19.68 -1.13 -39.93
C ASP A 411 20.82 -0.23 -40.46
N THR A 412 21.47 0.52 -39.58
CA THR A 412 22.74 1.18 -39.88
C THR A 412 23.88 0.18 -39.77
N GLY A 413 24.54 -0.09 -40.89
CA GLY A 413 25.57 -1.11 -40.94
C GLY A 413 26.63 -0.89 -42.00
N PHE A 414 27.20 -2.03 -42.43
CA PHE A 414 28.36 -2.00 -43.31
C PHE A 414 28.06 -1.48 -44.72
N LEU A 415 26.83 -1.64 -45.20
CA LEU A 415 26.43 -1.15 -46.52
C LEU A 415 26.30 0.38 -46.51
N ASP A 416 25.80 0.95 -45.42
CA ASP A 416 25.69 2.39 -45.22
C ASP A 416 27.05 3.04 -45.06
N LEU A 417 27.94 2.41 -44.29
CA LEU A 417 29.35 2.81 -44.20
C LEU A 417 30.02 2.84 -45.57
N ILE A 418 29.74 1.86 -46.43
CA ILE A 418 30.26 1.88 -47.81
C ILE A 418 29.71 3.06 -48.59
N THR A 419 28.44 3.43 -48.40
CA THR A 419 27.84 4.59 -49.06
C THR A 419 28.61 5.87 -48.72
N ILE A 420 28.84 6.16 -47.43
CA ILE A 420 29.67 7.30 -46.98
C ILE A 420 31.06 7.28 -47.63
N LEU A 421 31.76 6.15 -47.53
CA LEU A 421 33.12 6.03 -48.05
C LEU A 421 33.18 6.13 -49.59
N SER A 422 32.09 5.82 -50.28
CA SER A 422 31.99 5.88 -51.74
C SER A 422 31.69 7.29 -52.27
N GLU A 423 31.06 8.13 -51.45
CA GLU A 423 30.67 9.51 -51.82
C GLU A 423 31.60 10.58 -51.23
N TRP A 424 32.68 10.17 -50.56
CA TRP A 424 33.64 11.06 -49.89
C TRP A 424 34.11 12.26 -50.73
N GLY A 425 33.96 13.46 -50.16
CA GLY A 425 34.27 14.75 -50.76
C GLY A 425 33.02 15.57 -51.10
N SER A 426 33.20 16.63 -51.88
CA SER A 426 32.13 17.59 -52.16
C SER A 426 31.00 17.01 -53.00
N CYS A 427 29.77 17.29 -52.57
CA CYS A 427 28.57 16.90 -53.26
C CYS A 427 28.40 17.73 -54.55
N GLU A 428 28.20 17.06 -55.68
CA GLU A 428 27.97 17.75 -56.96
C GLU A 428 26.55 18.35 -57.01
N PRO A 429 26.40 19.63 -57.42
CA PRO A 429 25.08 20.26 -57.54
C PRO A 429 24.14 19.50 -58.48
N GLY A 430 23.02 19.02 -57.96
CA GLY A 430 21.97 18.34 -58.74
C GLY A 430 22.01 16.81 -58.71
N ARG A 431 22.92 16.19 -57.94
CA ARG A 431 22.88 14.78 -57.56
C ARG A 431 22.47 14.66 -56.10
N ALA A 432 21.61 13.69 -55.76
CA ALA A 432 21.35 13.36 -54.36
C ALA A 432 22.64 12.77 -53.77
N CYS A 433 23.21 13.48 -52.80
CA CYS A 433 24.37 13.06 -52.03
C CYS A 433 23.80 12.39 -50.79
N LEU A 434 23.76 11.06 -50.77
CA LEU A 434 23.10 10.34 -49.68
C LEU A 434 24.02 10.28 -48.46
N GLY A 435 25.33 10.34 -48.68
CA GLY A 435 26.31 10.33 -47.59
C GLY A 435 26.54 11.67 -46.89
N ASP A 436 25.86 12.75 -47.29
CA ASP A 436 25.97 14.09 -46.66
C ASP A 436 24.85 14.21 -45.63
N LEU A 437 25.12 13.68 -44.44
CA LEU A 437 24.17 13.51 -43.35
C LEU A 437 23.98 14.81 -42.57
N ASP A 438 25.03 15.63 -42.47
CA ASP A 438 24.99 16.93 -41.79
C ASP A 438 24.63 18.11 -42.71
N LEU A 439 24.33 17.81 -43.99
CA LEU A 439 23.99 18.78 -45.03
C LEU A 439 25.03 19.90 -45.23
N SER A 440 26.29 19.65 -44.86
CA SER A 440 27.39 20.58 -45.05
C SER A 440 27.75 20.80 -46.53
N GLY A 441 27.29 19.90 -47.41
CA GLY A 441 27.63 19.89 -48.82
C GLY A 441 28.91 19.10 -49.15
N ASP A 442 29.52 18.45 -48.16
CA ASP A 442 30.72 17.63 -48.27
C ASP A 442 30.53 16.32 -47.48
N VAL A 443 30.67 15.16 -48.11
CA VAL A 443 30.75 13.87 -47.38
C VAL A 443 32.14 13.73 -46.77
N GLY A 444 32.22 13.72 -45.45
CA GLY A 444 33.47 13.80 -44.71
C GLY A 444 33.50 13.03 -43.40
N PHE A 445 34.35 13.50 -42.50
CA PHE A 445 34.59 12.82 -41.23
C PHE A 445 33.39 12.89 -40.29
N LEU A 446 32.60 13.97 -40.35
CA LEU A 446 31.42 14.14 -39.52
C LEU A 446 30.33 13.14 -39.92
N ASP A 447 30.09 12.93 -41.23
CA ASP A 447 29.15 11.92 -41.72
C ASP A 447 29.61 10.49 -41.41
N LEU A 448 30.92 10.24 -41.47
CA LEU A 448 31.49 8.97 -41.05
C LEU A 448 31.28 8.73 -39.54
N LEU A 449 31.44 9.78 -38.73
CA LEU A 449 31.23 9.68 -37.30
C LEU A 449 29.77 9.34 -37.00
N ALA A 450 28.82 9.96 -37.71
CA ALA A 450 27.39 9.72 -37.58
C ALA A 450 27.01 8.25 -37.79
N ILE A 451 27.51 7.61 -38.85
CA ILE A 451 27.29 6.16 -39.08
C ILE A 451 27.95 5.31 -37.99
N LEU A 452 29.15 5.68 -37.54
CA LEU A 452 29.88 4.90 -36.55
C LEU A 452 29.30 5.02 -35.13
N SER A 453 28.63 6.12 -34.82
CA SER A 453 27.98 6.33 -33.52
C SER A 453 26.65 5.59 -33.40
N ARG A 454 25.98 5.28 -34.51
CA ARG A 454 24.63 4.69 -34.55
C ARG A 454 24.59 3.30 -35.19
N TRP A 455 25.61 2.48 -34.94
CA TRP A 455 25.74 1.17 -35.57
C TRP A 455 24.74 0.15 -34.98
N GLY A 456 23.82 -0.35 -35.80
CA GLY A 456 22.80 -1.31 -35.36
C GLY A 456 21.43 -1.06 -35.98
N PRO A 457 20.38 -1.69 -35.45
CA PRO A 457 19.01 -1.43 -35.87
C PRO A 457 18.61 0.02 -35.60
N CYS A 458 17.80 0.58 -36.49
CA CYS A 458 17.02 1.77 -36.19
C CYS A 458 15.70 1.32 -35.59
N THR A 459 15.58 1.33 -34.26
CA THR A 459 14.33 0.99 -33.55
C THR A 459 13.68 2.23 -33.02
#